data_AF-A0A6J6D049-F1
#
_entry.id   AF-A0A6J6D049-F1
#
_cell.length_a   1.000
_cell.length_b   1.000
_cell.length_c   1.000
_cell.angle_alpha   90.00
_cell.angle_beta   90.00
_cell.angle_gamma   90.00
#
_symmetry.space_group_name_H-M   'P 1'
#
loop_
_entity.id
_entity.type
_entity.pdbx_description
1 polymer ?
#
loop_
_entity_poly.entity_id
_entity_poly.type
_entity_poly.pdbx_seq_one_letter_code
_entity_poly.pdbx_strand_id
1 'polypeptide(L)' 'MLDSLLLAHQGGWDEILMVLVPVGVFAALLYFANQRAAKLGDRVDSEDSTPKESAPKNPRGGPR' A
#
# COMPACT_ATOMS: atom_id res chain seq x y z
N MET A 1 13.56 -34.89 -13.78
CA MET A 1 13.61 -34.02 -14.99
C MET A 1 12.42 -34.33 -15.90
N LEU A 2 11.18 -34.22 -15.40
CA LEU A 2 9.97 -34.52 -16.19
C LEU A 2 8.77 -33.63 -15.80
N ASP A 3 9.01 -32.45 -15.21
CA ASP A 3 7.92 -31.66 -14.61
C ASP A 3 7.35 -30.60 -15.57
N SER A 4 8.13 -30.16 -16.55
CA SER A 4 7.71 -29.09 -17.49
C SER A 4 6.77 -29.56 -18.60
N LEU A 5 6.75 -30.86 -18.91
CA LEU A 5 6.01 -31.39 -20.07
C LEU A 5 4.52 -31.61 -19.78
N LEU A 6 4.16 -31.88 -18.51
CA LEU A 6 2.78 -32.06 -18.07
C LEU A 6 1.99 -30.75 -17.94
N LEU A 7 2.67 -29.61 -17.70
CA LEU A 7 2.03 -28.29 -17.68
C LEU A 7 1.56 -27.80 -19.06
N ALA A 8 2.13 -28.34 -20.13
CA ALA A 8 1.86 -27.86 -21.48
C ALA A 8 0.72 -28.63 -22.18
N HIS A 9 0.26 -29.75 -21.62
CA HIS A 9 -0.57 -30.72 -22.36
C HIS A 9 -2.07 -30.65 -22.07
N GLN A 10 -2.52 -29.95 -21.03
CA GLN A 10 -3.96 -29.90 -20.72
C GLN A 10 -4.33 -28.51 -20.19
N GLY A 11 -4.97 -27.70 -21.03
CA GLY A 11 -5.31 -26.31 -20.73
C GLY A 11 -4.07 -25.42 -20.69
N GLY A 12 -3.41 -25.27 -21.84
CA GLY A 12 -2.10 -24.66 -21.94
C GLY A 12 -2.02 -23.26 -21.31
N TRP A 13 -0.80 -22.82 -21.04
CA TRP A 13 -0.51 -21.49 -20.51
C TRP A 13 -1.15 -20.34 -21.32
N ASP A 14 -1.51 -20.57 -22.59
CA ASP A 14 -2.24 -19.60 -23.41
C ASP A 14 -3.62 -19.23 -22.82
N GLU A 15 -4.35 -20.21 -22.26
CA GLU A 15 -5.66 -19.97 -21.64
C GLU A 15 -5.55 -19.11 -20.40
N ILE A 16 -4.53 -19.35 -19.56
CA ILE A 16 -4.28 -18.54 -18.37
C ILE A 16 -3.79 -17.14 -18.75
N LEU A 17 -3.02 -17.01 -19.84
CA LEU A 17 -2.56 -15.72 -20.34
C LEU A 17 -3.72 -14.86 -20.83
N MET A 18 -4.71 -15.44 -21.51
CA MET A 18 -5.91 -14.70 -21.93
C MET A 18 -6.71 -14.12 -20.75
N VAL A 19 -6.61 -14.72 -19.56
CA VAL A 19 -7.25 -14.21 -18.32
C VAL A 19 -6.33 -13.27 -17.54
N LEU A 20 -5.05 -13.61 -17.43
CA LEU A 20 -4.05 -12.80 -16.72
C LEU A 20 -3.82 -11.46 -17.40
N VAL A 21 -3.95 -11.36 -18.72
CA VAL A 21 -3.80 -10.10 -19.46
C VAL A 21 -4.83 -9.06 -18.99
N PRO A 22 -6.16 -9.29 -19.08
CA PRO A 22 -7.14 -8.31 -18.63
C PRO A 22 -7.06 -8.06 -17.11
N VAL A 23 -6.85 -9.11 -16.29
CA VAL A 23 -6.67 -8.95 -14.83
C VAL A 23 -5.45 -8.09 -14.51
N GLY A 24 -4.34 -8.31 -15.21
CA GLY A 24 -3.11 -7.53 -15.08
C GLY A 24 -3.30 -6.07 -15.47
N VAL A 25 -4.07 -5.79 -16.52
CA VAL A 25 -4.41 -4.41 -16.91
C VAL A 25 -5.17 -3.70 -15.79
N PHE A 26 -6.23 -4.31 -15.24
CA PHE A 26 -6.98 -3.69 -14.15
C PHE A 26 -6.14 -3.52 -12.88
N ALA A 27 -5.33 -4.53 -12.52
CA ALA A 27 -4.43 -4.46 -11.38
C ALA A 27 -3.38 -3.34 -11.54
N ALA A 28 -2.80 -3.19 -12.73
CA ALA A 28 -1.85 -2.13 -13.03
C ALA A 28 -2.50 -0.74 -12.91
N LEU A 29 -3.69 -0.56 -13.49
CA LEU A 29 -4.44 0.69 -13.38
C LEU A 29 -4.73 1.06 -11.93
N LEU A 30 -5.19 0.10 -11.13
CA LEU A 30 -5.46 0.31 -9.70
C LEU A 30 -4.18 0.63 -8.93
N TYR A 31 -3.07 -0.06 -9.21
CA TYR A 31 -1.79 0.20 -8.58
C TYR A 31 -1.29 1.62 -8.86
N PHE A 32 -1.32 2.07 -10.12
CA PHE A 32 -0.89 3.43 -10.47
C PHE A 32 -1.80 4.50 -9.88
N ALA A 33 -3.12 4.26 -9.84
CA ALA A 33 -4.06 5.16 -9.18
C ALA A 33 -3.80 5.26 -7.68
N ASN A 34 -3.61 4.12 -7.01
CA ASN A 34 -3.35 4.07 -5.57
C ASN A 34 -1.99 4.69 -5.21
N GLN A 35 -0.94 4.45 -6.01
CA GLN A 35 0.37 5.08 -5.82
C GLN A 35 0.29 6.60 -5.93
N ARG A 36 -0.54 7.11 -6.85
CA ARG A 36 -0.75 8.55 -7.00
C ARG A 36 -1.50 9.14 -5.80
N ALA A 37 -2.48 8.42 -5.25
CA ALA A 37 -3.18 8.83 -4.03
C ALA A 37 -2.27 8.76 -2.78
N ALA A 38 -1.43 7.73 -2.67
CA ALA A 38 -0.48 7.56 -1.56
C ALA A 38 0.52 8.72 -1.45
N LYS A 39 0.94 9.31 -2.58
CA LYS A 39 1.78 10.53 -2.58
C LYS A 39 1.12 11.75 -1.93
N LEU A 40 -0.21 11.77 -1.80
CA LEU A 40 -0.93 12.79 -1.04
C LEU A 40 -1.20 12.38 0.41
N GLY A 41 -1.33 11.08 0.70
CA GLY A 41 -1.58 10.54 2.03
C GLY A 41 -0.34 10.50 2.95
N ASP A 42 0.86 10.38 2.40
CA ASP A 42 2.13 10.37 3.17
C ASP A 42 2.40 11.71 3.90
N ARG A 43 1.71 12.79 3.50
CA ARG A 43 1.69 14.06 4.24
C ARG A 43 0.83 14.03 5.49
N VAL A 44 -0.19 13.16 5.56
CA VAL A 44 -1.17 13.15 6.66
C VAL A 44 -0.66 12.35 7.85
N ASP A 45 0.11 11.28 7.63
CA ASP A 45 0.65 10.44 8.73
C ASP A 45 1.88 11.04 9.43
N SER A 46 2.56 12.03 8.82
CA SER A 46 3.72 12.69 9.42
C SER A 46 3.36 13.83 10.39
N GLU A 47 2.11 14.31 10.40
CA GLU A 47 1.66 15.42 11.27
C GLU A 47 0.98 14.96 12.57
N ASP A 48 0.81 13.65 12.81
CA ASP A 48 0.36 13.11 14.12
C ASP A 48 1.52 12.61 15.00
N SER A 49 2.67 13.27 14.89
CA SER A 49 3.63 13.33 15.98
C SER A 49 3.54 14.68 16.67
N THR A 50 2.33 15.01 17.13
CA THR A 50 2.12 16.09 18.09
C THR A 50 2.93 15.73 19.35
N PRO A 51 3.91 16.56 19.76
CA PRO A 51 4.55 16.38 21.05
C PRO A 51 3.43 16.36 22.08
N LYS A 52 3.41 15.35 22.95
CA LYS A 52 2.52 15.36 24.10
C LYS A 52 2.70 16.69 24.83
N GLU A 53 1.79 17.61 24.59
CA GLU A 53 1.61 18.84 25.33
C GLU A 53 1.05 18.42 26.69
N SER A 54 1.91 17.84 27.51
CA SER A 54 1.64 17.58 28.91
C SER A 54 1.75 18.89 29.65
N ALA A 55 0.61 19.58 29.67
CA ALA A 55 0.14 20.56 30.64
C ALA A 55 0.88 21.91 30.70
N PRO A 56 0.13 23.03 30.76
CA PRO A 56 0.72 24.30 31.15
C PRO A 56 1.15 24.18 32.62
N LYS A 57 2.46 24.07 32.86
CA LYS A 57 3.05 24.27 34.19
C LYS A 57 2.77 25.71 34.58
N ASN A 58 1.69 25.91 35.33
CA ASN A 58 1.34 27.19 35.95
C ASN A 58 2.52 27.65 36.85
N PRO A 59 3.20 28.77 36.55
CA PRO A 59 4.30 29.25 37.38
C PRO A 59 3.83 30.02 38.63
N ARG A 60 2.53 30.02 38.96
CA ARG A 60 1.97 30.82 40.08
C ARG A 60 1.99 30.11 41.44
N GLY A 61 3.11 29.49 41.79
CA GLY A 61 3.42 29.13 43.18
C GLY A 61 4.34 30.19 43.78
N GLY A 62 3.80 31.37 44.09
CA GLY A 62 4.55 32.43 44.76
C GLY A 62 4.90 32.04 46.21
N PRO A 63 6.02 32.55 46.76
CA PRO A 63 6.47 32.21 48.11
C PRO A 63 5.54 32.80 49.17
N ARG A 64 5.07 31.96 50.09
CA ARG A 64 4.57 32.38 51.41
C ARG A 64 5.09 31.40 52.46
#